data_AF-A0A523C0Q3-F1
#
_entry.id   AF-A0A523C0Q3-F1
#
_cell.length_a   1.000
_cell.length_b   1.000
_cell.length_c   1.000
_cell.angle_alpha   90.00
_cell.angle_beta   90.00
_cell.angle_gamma   90.00
#
_symmetry.space_group_name_H-M   'P 1'
#
loop_
_entity.id
_entity.type
_entity.pdbx_description
1 polymer ?
#
loop_
_entity_poly.entity_id
_entity_poly.type
_entity_poly.pdbx_seq_one_letter_code
_entity_poly.pdbx_strand_id
1 'polypeptide(L)'
;MKAFLYAQGESPVLGHSVSTLSDRAGRYSREMAEKRQAWSVLDGYYIPTRYPNGLPDGIPAQVYNQKAACEAVALAADAVETVGRLTGL
;
A
#
# COMPACT_ATOMS: atom_id res chain seq x y z
N MET A 1 -3.24 -2.83 5.70
CA MET A 1 -3.00 -4.29 5.56
C MET A 1 -2.51 -4.95 6.84
N LYS A 2 -1.40 -4.50 7.45
CA LYS A 2 -0.85 -5.19 8.63
C LYS A 2 -1.84 -5.30 9.79
N ALA A 3 -2.55 -4.23 10.12
CA ALA A 3 -3.59 -4.24 11.16
C ALA A 3 -4.64 -5.34 10.92
N PHE A 4 -5.14 -5.45 9.67
CA PHE A 4 -6.06 -6.51 9.29
C PHE A 4 -5.46 -7.91 9.49
N LEU A 5 -4.22 -8.15 9.06
CA LEU A 5 -3.54 -9.44 9.25
C LEU A 5 -3.33 -9.79 10.73
N TYR A 6 -2.96 -8.82 11.55
CA TYR A 6 -2.88 -9.00 13.01
C TYR A 6 -4.25 -9.33 13.61
N ALA A 7 -5.34 -8.71 13.14
CA ALA A 7 -6.70 -9.03 13.57
C ALA A 7 -7.13 -10.46 13.19
N GLN A 8 -6.54 -11.03 12.14
CA GLN A 8 -6.71 -12.45 11.78
C GLN A 8 -5.81 -13.41 12.58
N GLY A 9 -5.01 -12.88 13.52
CA GLY A 9 -4.10 -13.68 14.36
C GLY A 9 -2.72 -13.93 13.75
N GLU A 10 -2.37 -13.35 12.60
CA GLU A 10 -1.02 -13.49 12.06
C GLU A 10 0.00 -12.71 12.89
N SER A 11 1.11 -13.34 13.27
CA SER A 11 2.25 -12.65 13.91
C SER A 11 3.55 -13.44 13.71
N PRO A 12 4.67 -12.78 13.34
CA PRO A 12 4.81 -11.35 13.03
C PRO A 12 4.37 -11.00 11.59
N VAL A 13 3.85 -9.79 11.38
CA VAL A 13 3.51 -9.28 10.03
C VAL A 13 4.63 -8.39 9.48
N LEU A 14 5.57 -9.02 8.77
CA LEU A 14 6.76 -8.38 8.21
C LEU A 14 6.58 -7.88 6.77
N GLY A 15 7.53 -7.05 6.32
CA GLY A 15 7.61 -6.52 4.96
C GLY A 15 6.91 -5.18 4.77
N HIS A 16 7.14 -4.58 3.59
CA HIS A 16 6.60 -3.28 3.19
C HIS A 16 5.78 -3.33 1.89
N SER A 17 5.82 -4.45 1.14
CA SER A 17 5.02 -4.58 -0.07
C SER A 17 3.54 -4.67 0.25
N VAL A 18 2.80 -3.65 -0.17
CA VAL A 18 1.35 -3.59 -0.20
C VAL A 18 0.80 -4.73 -1.05
N SER A 19 1.40 -5.06 -2.19
CA SER A 19 0.95 -6.19 -3.02
C SER A 19 1.02 -7.53 -2.27
N THR A 20 2.16 -7.84 -1.64
CA THR A 20 2.32 -9.08 -0.86
C THR A 20 1.42 -9.12 0.36
N LEU A 21 1.28 -8.01 1.09
CA LEU A 21 0.41 -7.94 2.26
C LEU A 21 -1.07 -8.05 1.88
N SER A 22 -1.48 -7.48 0.74
CA SER A 22 -2.86 -7.57 0.24
C SER A 22 -3.19 -8.96 -0.31
N ASP A 23 -2.23 -9.63 -0.96
CA ASP A 23 -2.37 -11.04 -1.37
C ASP A 23 -2.62 -11.96 -0.18
N ARG A 24 -1.81 -11.82 0.88
CA ARG A 24 -2.00 -12.55 2.14
C ARG A 24 -3.36 -12.26 2.76
N ALA A 25 -3.74 -10.98 2.86
CA ALA A 25 -5.02 -10.57 3.40
C ALA A 25 -6.20 -11.08 2.56
N GLY A 26 -5.99 -11.25 1.25
CA GLY A 26 -6.95 -11.83 0.30
C GLY A 26 -7.39 -13.26 0.66
N ARG A 27 -6.61 -13.98 1.47
CA ARG A 27 -6.98 -15.31 1.99
C ARG A 27 -8.13 -15.26 3.00
N TYR A 28 -8.33 -14.11 3.64
CA TYR A 28 -9.36 -13.89 4.66
C TYR A 28 -10.50 -13.00 4.16
N SER A 29 -10.23 -12.10 3.20
CA SER A 29 -11.23 -11.19 2.66
C SER A 29 -11.12 -11.09 1.15
N ARG A 30 -12.21 -11.45 0.46
CA ARG A 30 -12.33 -11.32 -1.00
C ARG A 30 -12.11 -9.88 -1.46
N GLU A 31 -12.62 -8.91 -0.71
CA GLU A 31 -12.46 -7.49 -1.03
C GLU A 31 -10.98 -7.06 -1.03
N MET A 32 -10.18 -7.58 -0.09
CA MET A 32 -8.73 -7.33 -0.05
C MET A 32 -8.02 -7.92 -1.28
N ALA A 33 -8.48 -9.09 -1.76
CA ALA A 33 -7.95 -9.70 -2.97
C ALA A 33 -8.30 -8.88 -4.22
N GLU A 34 -9.55 -8.41 -4.33
CA GLU A 34 -10.04 -7.62 -5.48
C GLU A 34 -9.32 -6.25 -5.58
N LYS A 35 -9.04 -5.60 -4.45
CA LYS A 35 -8.37 -4.29 -4.42
C LYS A 35 -6.84 -4.35 -4.50
N ARG A 36 -6.23 -5.54 -4.37
CA ARG A 36 -4.78 -5.73 -4.38
C ARG A 36 -4.08 -5.01 -5.53
N GLN A 37 -4.59 -5.18 -6.76
CA GLN A 37 -3.93 -4.63 -7.95
C GLN A 37 -3.90 -3.11 -7.90
N ALA A 38 -5.01 -2.47 -7.52
CA ALA A 38 -5.10 -1.02 -7.39
C ALA A 38 -4.10 -0.50 -6.34
N TRP A 39 -4.06 -1.11 -5.15
CA TRP A 39 -3.17 -0.67 -4.08
C TRP A 39 -1.69 -0.97 -4.35
N SER A 40 -1.36 -1.96 -5.19
CA SER A 40 0.02 -2.35 -5.48
C SER A 40 0.87 -1.23 -6.10
N VAL A 41 0.23 -0.23 -6.72
CA VAL A 41 0.90 0.97 -7.22
C VAL A 41 1.68 1.69 -6.11
N LEU A 42 1.21 1.62 -4.87
CA LEU A 42 1.85 2.25 -3.71
C LEU A 42 3.24 1.68 -3.40
N ASP A 43 3.55 0.47 -3.85
CA ASP A 43 4.90 -0.12 -3.69
C ASP A 43 5.95 0.70 -4.45
N GLY A 44 5.57 1.31 -5.57
CA GLY A 44 6.41 2.22 -6.35
C GLY A 44 6.80 3.50 -5.60
N TYR A 45 6.09 3.84 -4.52
CA TYR A 45 6.37 5.00 -3.68
C TYR A 45 7.17 4.67 -2.42
N TYR A 46 7.62 3.42 -2.22
CA TYR A 46 8.30 3.03 -0.97
C TYR A 46 9.77 3.47 -0.90
N ILE A 47 10.59 3.13 -1.91
CA ILE A 47 12.03 3.45 -1.97
C ILE A 47 12.30 4.67 -2.87
N PRO A 48 11.78 4.72 -4.11
CA PRO A 48 12.21 5.74 -5.08
C PRO A 48 11.79 7.17 -4.72
N THR A 49 10.83 7.36 -3.82
CA THR A 49 10.41 8.68 -3.30
C THR A 49 11.41 9.30 -2.32
N ARG A 50 12.37 8.52 -1.80
CA ARG A 50 13.28 8.94 -0.73
C ARG A 50 14.74 9.02 -1.15
N TYR A 51 15.14 8.23 -2.15
CA TYR A 51 16.55 8.11 -2.53
C TYR A 51 16.74 8.41 -4.01
N PRO A 52 17.62 9.37 -4.38
CA PRO A 52 17.89 9.71 -5.78
C PRO A 52 18.34 8.52 -6.63
N ASN A 53 19.05 7.55 -6.05
CA ASN A 53 19.48 6.33 -6.76
C ASN A 53 18.33 5.38 -7.15
N GLY A 54 17.09 5.67 -6.74
CA GLY A 54 15.89 4.98 -7.20
C GLY A 54 15.33 5.50 -8.52
N LEU A 55 15.94 6.53 -9.12
CA LEU A 55 15.49 7.17 -10.36
C LEU A 55 16.59 7.09 -11.44
N PRO A 56 16.22 7.09 -12.74
CA PRO A 56 17.20 7.16 -13.82
C PRO A 56 18.02 8.47 -13.82
N ASP A 57 17.40 9.58 -13.42
CA ASP A 57 18.02 10.90 -13.27
C ASP A 57 17.19 11.80 -12.33
N GLY A 58 17.81 12.89 -11.83
CA GLY A 58 17.18 13.87 -10.96
C GLY A 58 17.03 13.45 -9.50
N ILE A 59 16.18 14.19 -8.76
CA ILE A 59 15.84 13.88 -7.36
C ILE A 59 14.34 13.63 -7.20
N PRO A 60 13.92 12.81 -6.21
CA PRO A 60 12.50 12.48 -6.03
C PRO A 60 11.58 13.69 -5.92
N ALA A 61 12.02 14.75 -5.23
CA ALA A 61 11.27 15.99 -5.06
C ALA A 61 10.93 16.72 -6.37
N GLN A 62 11.61 16.39 -7.49
CA GLN A 62 11.36 16.97 -8.82
C GLN A 62 10.51 16.08 -9.72
N VAL A 63 10.50 14.76 -9.48
CA VAL A 63 9.82 13.77 -10.33
C VAL A 63 8.38 13.53 -9.86
N TYR A 64 8.15 13.47 -8.56
CA TYR A 64 6.81 13.23 -8.01
C TYR A 64 6.01 14.53 -7.94
N ASN A 65 5.10 14.69 -8.89
CA ASN A 65 4.25 15.89 -9.02
C ASN A 65 2.93 15.77 -8.24
N GLN A 66 2.16 16.86 -8.23
CA GLN A 66 0.87 16.93 -7.54
C GLN A 66 -0.13 15.86 -8.00
N LYS A 67 -0.17 15.53 -9.30
CA LYS A 67 -1.06 14.49 -9.83
C LYS A 67 -0.75 13.13 -9.21
N ALA A 68 0.52 12.72 -9.23
CA ALA A 68 0.96 11.47 -8.62
C ALA A 68 0.66 11.43 -7.11
N ALA A 69 0.85 12.57 -6.42
CA ALA A 69 0.51 12.69 -5.00
C ALA A 69 -1.00 12.50 -4.74
N CYS A 70 -1.87 13.14 -5.53
CA CYS A 70 -3.32 12.99 -5.39
C CYS A 70 -3.79 11.55 -5.63
N GLU A 71 -3.27 10.90 -6.67
CA GLU A 71 -3.58 9.50 -6.98
C GLU A 71 -3.11 8.56 -5.85
N ALA A 72 -1.90 8.77 -5.32
CA ALA A 72 -1.36 7.99 -4.20
C ALA A 72 -2.21 8.15 -2.92
N VAL A 73 -2.62 9.39 -2.60
CA VAL A 73 -3.47 9.66 -1.44
C VAL A 73 -4.84 9.00 -1.58
N ALA A 74 -5.45 9.04 -2.77
CA ALA A 74 -6.74 8.38 -3.01
C ALA A 74 -6.65 6.86 -2.82
N LEU A 75 -5.60 6.21 -3.34
CA LEU A 75 -5.36 4.78 -3.14
C LEU A 75 -5.12 4.43 -1.67
N ALA A 76 -4.34 5.27 -0.96
CA ALA A 76 -4.06 5.06 0.46
C ALA A 76 -5.32 5.24 1.33
N ALA A 77 -6.16 6.23 1.01
CA ALA A 77 -7.42 6.46 1.70
C ALA A 77 -8.36 5.26 1.54
N ASP A 78 -8.54 4.77 0.31
CA ASP A 78 -9.34 3.57 0.03
C ASP A 78 -8.83 2.34 0.80
N ALA A 79 -7.51 2.16 0.88
CA ALA A 79 -6.90 1.07 1.63
C ALA A 79 -7.14 1.16 3.15
N VAL A 80 -7.02 2.35 3.73
CA VAL A 80 -7.23 2.57 5.17
C VAL A 80 -8.71 2.43 5.52
N GLU A 81 -9.61 3.01 4.73
CA GLU A 81 -11.05 2.91 4.93
C GLU A 81 -11.54 1.46 4.84
N THR A 82 -11.09 0.73 3.81
CA THR A 82 -11.42 -0.69 3.64
C THR A 82 -10.94 -1.50 4.84
N VAL A 83 -9.71 -1.29 5.29
CA VAL A 83 -9.16 -1.99 6.47
C VAL A 83 -9.94 -1.61 7.73
N GLY A 84 -10.22 -0.33 7.96
CA GLY A 84 -10.97 0.15 9.13
C GLY A 84 -12.31 -0.55 9.25
N ARG A 85 -13.12 -0.51 8.18
CA ARG A 85 -14.40 -1.21 8.10
C ARG A 85 -14.27 -2.72 8.36
N LEU A 86 -13.27 -3.39 7.80
CA LEU A 86 -13.06 -4.83 7.98
C LEU A 86 -12.59 -5.19 9.39
N THR A 87 -11.98 -4.27 10.12
CA THR A 87 -11.51 -4.49 11.50
C THR A 87 -12.43 -3.89 12.57
N GLY A 88 -13.52 -3.20 12.18
CA GLY A 88 -14.42 -2.52 13.10
C GLY A 88 -13.82 -1.25 13.75
N LEU A 89 -12.90 -0.58 13.05
CA LEU A 89 -12.27 0.69 13.42
C LEU A 89 -12.87 1.85 12.62
#